data_AF-A0A1X1KTJ2-F1
#
_entry.id   AF-A0A1X1KTJ2-F1
#
_cell.length_a   1.000
_cell.length_b   1.000
_cell.length_c   1.000
_cell.angle_alpha   90.00
_cell.angle_beta   90.00
_cell.angle_gamma   90.00
#
_symmetry.space_group_name_H-M   'P 1'
#
loop_
_entity.id
_entity.type
_entity.pdbx_description
1 polymer ?
#
loop_
_entity_poly.entity_id
_entity_poly.type
_entity_poly.pdbx_seq_one_letter_code
_entity_poly.pdbx_strand_id
1 'polypeptide(L)'
;MSEFKPITTQEEFDAAIKERLSREKAKYSDYDQLKSRVTELETENVGLKSTIEANNQSKSESDKQLEEMQKQIAGYETASLRTRIALQHGLPYDLADRLQGTDEESFKADAERLAGFMKPVSKVAPVKSTEPILPKEDDDRAMVRNLVQSLNIED
;
A
#
# COMPACT_ATOMS: atom_id res chain seq x y z
N MET A 1 13.83 -84.34 7.91
CA MET A 1 12.87 -84.40 9.04
C MET A 1 13.61 -85.04 10.20
N SER A 2 13.89 -84.30 11.26
CA SER A 2 14.53 -84.83 12.46
C SER A 2 13.57 -85.82 13.13
N GLU A 3 14.01 -87.03 13.44
CA GLU A 3 13.20 -88.00 14.18
C GLU A 3 12.83 -87.45 15.56
N PHE A 4 11.58 -87.66 15.98
CA PHE A 4 11.11 -87.23 17.29
C PHE A 4 11.80 -88.03 18.38
N LYS A 5 12.60 -87.35 19.21
CA LYS A 5 13.18 -87.93 20.42
C LYS A 5 12.27 -87.63 21.62
N PRO A 6 11.63 -88.64 22.23
CA PRO A 6 10.83 -88.43 23.44
C PRO A 6 11.73 -87.97 24.58
N ILE A 7 11.28 -86.94 25.30
CA ILE A 7 11.93 -86.43 26.51
C ILE A 7 11.60 -87.38 27.65
N THR A 8 12.61 -87.94 28.31
CA THR A 8 12.42 -89.01 29.31
C THR A 8 12.78 -88.57 30.73
N THR A 9 13.41 -87.41 30.86
CA THR A 9 13.81 -86.84 32.15
C THR A 9 13.37 -85.38 32.28
N GLN A 10 13.23 -84.92 33.52
CA GLN A 10 12.89 -83.53 33.81
C GLN A 10 13.98 -82.56 33.33
N GLU A 11 15.25 -82.94 33.45
CA GLU A 11 16.38 -82.12 33.00
C GLU A 11 16.38 -81.91 31.47
N GLU A 12 16.05 -82.95 30.70
CA GLU A 12 15.90 -82.86 29.25
C GLU A 12 14.72 -81.94 28.86
N PHE A 13 13.63 -81.97 29.63
CA PHE A 13 12.48 -81.07 29.44
C PHE A 13 12.86 -79.61 29.69
N ASP A 14 13.48 -79.34 30.82
CA ASP A 14 13.90 -77.98 31.21
C ASP A 14 14.93 -77.42 30.22
N ALA A 15 15.85 -78.25 29.72
CA ALA A 15 16.81 -77.87 28.69
C ALA A 15 16.12 -77.53 27.36
N ALA A 16 15.18 -78.34 26.89
CA ALA A 16 14.44 -78.09 25.65
C ALA A 16 13.57 -76.83 25.75
N ILE A 17 12.93 -76.59 26.90
CA ILE A 17 12.16 -75.37 27.18
C ILE A 17 13.08 -74.14 27.19
N LYS A 18 14.22 -74.21 27.88
CA LYS A 18 15.18 -73.11 27.96
C LYS A 18 15.74 -72.74 26.59
N GLU A 19 16.06 -73.73 25.76
CA GLU A 19 16.52 -73.52 24.39
C GLU A 19 15.42 -72.84 23.54
N ARG A 20 14.18 -73.33 23.61
CA ARG A 20 13.04 -72.72 22.90
C ARG A 20 12.77 -71.29 23.35
N LEU A 21 12.85 -71.03 24.65
CA LEU A 21 12.69 -69.69 25.22
C LEU A 21 13.82 -68.75 24.79
N SER A 22 15.06 -69.24 24.72
CA SER A 22 16.21 -68.46 24.26
C SER A 22 16.08 -68.05 22.78
N ARG A 23 15.63 -68.98 21.91
CA ARG A 23 15.34 -68.68 20.50
C ARG A 23 14.24 -67.65 20.37
N GLU A 24 13.20 -67.73 21.19
CA GLU A 24 12.09 -66.77 21.13
C GLU A 24 12.50 -65.39 21.63
N LYS A 25 13.28 -65.30 22.72
CA LYS A 25 13.83 -64.03 23.21
C LYS A 25 14.80 -63.39 22.22
N ALA A 26 15.59 -64.19 21.51
CA ALA A 26 16.53 -63.68 20.51
C ALA A 26 15.84 -62.99 19.34
N LYS A 27 14.65 -63.48 18.91
CA LYS A 27 13.86 -62.87 17.83
C LYS A 27 13.38 -61.45 18.11
N TYR A 28 13.25 -61.08 19.39
CA TYR A 28 12.74 -59.78 19.83
C TYR A 28 13.78 -58.99 20.63
N SER A 29 15.07 -59.33 20.45
CA SER A 29 16.16 -58.70 21.20
C SER A 29 16.30 -57.19 20.92
N ASP A 30 15.80 -56.73 19.78
CA ASP A 30 15.77 -55.34 19.32
C ASP A 30 14.47 -54.59 19.65
N TYR A 31 13.46 -55.27 20.21
CA TYR A 31 12.13 -54.69 20.43
C TYR A 31 12.17 -53.44 21.31
N ASP A 32 12.95 -53.46 22.40
CA ASP A 32 13.06 -52.32 23.31
C ASP A 32 13.74 -51.12 22.63
N GLN A 33 14.75 -51.38 21.77
CA GLN A 33 15.41 -50.33 20.99
C GLN A 33 14.46 -49.72 19.96
N LEU A 34 13.70 -50.56 19.25
CA LEU A 34 12.72 -50.10 18.27
C LEU A 34 11.62 -49.27 18.94
N LYS A 35 11.14 -49.73 20.11
CA LYS A 35 10.13 -49.01 20.89
C LYS A 35 10.64 -47.64 21.33
N SER A 36 11.86 -47.55 21.86
CA SER A 36 12.49 -46.27 22.22
C SER A 36 12.58 -45.35 21.00
N ARG A 37 13.03 -45.89 19.85
CA ARG A 37 13.21 -45.10 18.64
C ARG A 37 11.88 -44.57 18.09
N VAL A 38 10.82 -45.37 18.14
CA VAL A 38 9.47 -44.92 17.75
C VAL A 38 9.01 -43.78 18.65
N THR A 39 9.16 -43.90 19.97
CA THR A 39 8.75 -42.83 20.89
C THR A 39 9.54 -41.54 20.71
N GLU A 40 10.85 -41.64 20.42
CA GLU A 40 11.68 -40.48 20.07
C GLU A 40 11.21 -39.82 18.79
N LEU A 41 11.00 -40.60 17.72
CA LEU A 41 10.55 -40.10 16.42
C LEU A 41 9.16 -39.49 16.48
N GLU A 42 8.24 -40.04 17.28
CA GLU A 42 6.92 -39.46 17.51
C GLU A 42 7.04 -38.11 18.23
N THR A 43 7.87 -38.04 19.27
CA THR A 43 8.12 -36.79 20.01
C THR A 43 8.76 -35.72 19.11
N GLU A 44 9.76 -36.10 18.33
CA GLU A 44 10.42 -35.21 17.37
C GLU A 44 9.45 -34.74 16.29
N ASN A 45 8.62 -35.64 15.74
CA ASN A 45 7.61 -35.27 14.75
C ASN A 45 6.60 -34.25 15.30
N VAL A 46 6.15 -34.42 16.55
CA VAL A 46 5.24 -33.46 17.19
C VAL A 46 5.93 -32.10 17.37
N GLY A 47 7.18 -32.09 17.83
CA GLY A 47 7.97 -30.86 17.99
C GLY A 47 8.21 -30.14 16.65
N LEU A 48 8.56 -30.88 15.60
CA LEU A 48 8.76 -30.35 14.25
C LEU A 48 7.47 -29.78 13.69
N LYS A 49 6.33 -30.47 13.83
CA LYS A 49 5.03 -29.96 13.39
C LYS A 49 4.66 -28.66 14.09
N SER A 50 4.82 -28.60 15.41
CA SER A 50 4.56 -27.38 16.19
C SER A 50 5.47 -26.21 15.75
N THR A 51 6.75 -26.49 15.47
CA THR A 51 7.70 -25.48 14.97
C THR A 51 7.31 -24.98 13.58
N ILE A 52 6.86 -25.88 12.69
CA ILE A 52 6.38 -25.53 11.35
C ILE A 52 5.13 -24.64 11.44
N GLU A 53 4.17 -24.98 12.31
CA GLU A 53 2.97 -24.18 12.52
C GLU A 53 3.31 -22.78 13.05
N ALA A 54 4.17 -22.69 14.06
CA ALA A 54 4.63 -21.41 14.61
C ALA A 54 5.36 -20.55 13.57
N ASN A 55 6.26 -21.15 12.77
CA ASN A 55 6.96 -20.45 11.70
C ASN A 55 6.02 -19.97 10.59
N ASN A 56 5.03 -20.78 10.21
CA ASN A 56 4.05 -20.39 9.20
C ASN A 56 3.19 -19.22 9.67
N GLN A 57 2.79 -19.22 10.96
CA GLN A 57 2.05 -18.11 11.53
C GLN A 57 2.91 -16.83 11.57
N SER A 58 4.13 -16.92 12.07
CA SER A 58 5.08 -15.78 12.10
C SER A 58 5.37 -15.23 10.70
N LYS A 59 5.51 -16.11 9.70
CA LYS A 59 5.70 -15.71 8.31
C LYS A 59 4.47 -14.96 7.78
N SER A 60 3.26 -15.47 8.01
CA SER A 60 2.03 -14.79 7.59
C SER A 60 1.88 -13.41 8.24
N GLU A 61 2.24 -13.27 9.51
CA GLU A 61 2.23 -11.98 10.20
C GLU A 61 3.27 -11.01 9.59
N SER A 62 4.47 -11.51 9.30
CA SER A 62 5.53 -10.71 8.65
C SER A 62 5.14 -10.27 7.24
N ASP A 63 4.54 -11.16 6.44
CA ASP A 63 4.06 -10.85 5.09
C ASP A 63 2.99 -9.74 5.13
N LYS A 64 2.06 -9.80 6.08
CA LYS A 64 1.06 -8.73 6.28
C LYS A 64 1.69 -7.40 6.67
N GLN A 65 2.68 -7.41 7.56
CA GLN A 65 3.40 -6.19 7.95
C GLN A 65 4.18 -5.60 6.76
N LEU A 66 4.79 -6.45 5.94
CA LEU A 66 5.49 -6.02 4.72
C LEU A 66 4.52 -5.38 3.72
N GLU A 67 3.36 -5.98 3.48
CA GLU A 67 2.34 -5.40 2.60
C GLU A 67 1.84 -4.05 3.11
N GLU A 68 1.61 -3.92 4.42
CA GLU A 68 1.19 -2.66 5.04
C GLU A 68 2.27 -1.59 4.91
N MET A 69 3.53 -1.92 5.22
CA MET A 69 4.66 -0.99 5.04
C MET A 69 4.84 -0.58 3.59
N GLN A 70 4.69 -1.50 2.63
CA GLN A 70 4.78 -1.18 1.20
C GLN A 70 3.67 -0.23 0.77
N LYS A 71 2.43 -0.43 1.24
CA LYS A 71 1.31 0.50 0.99
C LYS A 71 1.57 1.88 1.58
N GLN A 72 2.10 1.95 2.79
CA GLN A 72 2.47 3.22 3.42
C GLN A 72 3.56 3.94 2.65
N ILE A 73 4.61 3.22 2.23
CA ILE A 73 5.70 3.78 1.42
C ILE A 73 5.15 4.31 0.09
N ALA A 74 4.35 3.53 -0.63
CA ALA A 74 3.74 3.99 -1.89
C ALA A 74 2.82 5.22 -1.67
N GLY A 75 2.08 5.25 -0.56
CA GLY A 75 1.28 6.42 -0.15
C GLY A 75 2.14 7.67 0.09
N TYR A 76 3.25 7.54 0.82
CA TYR A 76 4.18 8.65 1.07
C TYR A 76 4.91 9.10 -0.20
N GLU A 77 5.35 8.16 -1.03
CA GLU A 77 6.01 8.46 -2.31
C GLU A 77 5.08 9.26 -3.21
N THR A 78 3.83 8.81 -3.39
CA THR A 78 2.83 9.52 -4.19
C THR A 78 2.47 10.89 -3.61
N ALA A 79 2.29 11.01 -2.28
CA ALA A 79 2.04 12.29 -1.63
C ALA A 79 3.22 13.28 -1.79
N SER A 80 4.46 12.78 -1.69
CA SER A 80 5.67 13.58 -1.90
C SER A 80 5.79 14.06 -3.35
N LEU A 81 5.43 13.20 -4.31
CA LEU A 81 5.41 13.54 -5.74
C LEU A 81 4.36 14.62 -6.02
N ARG A 82 3.13 14.45 -5.52
CA ARG A 82 2.06 15.48 -5.63
C ARG A 82 2.50 16.82 -5.08
N THR A 83 3.09 16.83 -3.88
CA THR A 83 3.60 18.04 -3.25
C THR A 83 4.67 18.72 -4.09
N ARG A 84 5.64 17.95 -4.60
CA ARG A 84 6.72 18.47 -5.44
C ARG A 84 6.17 19.11 -6.72
N ILE A 85 5.22 18.45 -7.37
CA ILE A 85 4.62 18.92 -8.63
C ILE A 85 3.76 20.16 -8.38
N ALA A 86 2.94 20.18 -7.32
CA ALA A 86 2.15 21.35 -6.94
C ALA A 86 3.05 22.59 -6.75
N LEU A 87 4.15 22.44 -6.00
CA LEU A 87 5.12 23.50 -5.77
C LEU A 87 5.81 23.95 -7.08
N GLN A 88 6.16 23.01 -7.97
CA GLN A 88 6.76 23.33 -9.28
C GLN A 88 5.83 24.17 -10.16
N HIS A 89 4.52 23.90 -10.13
CA HIS A 89 3.53 24.64 -10.91
C HIS A 89 2.95 25.86 -10.17
N GLY A 90 3.50 26.23 -9.02
CA GLY A 90 3.11 27.41 -8.25
C GLY A 90 1.75 27.29 -7.54
N LEU A 91 1.28 26.06 -7.32
CA LEU A 91 0.09 25.80 -6.53
C LEU A 91 0.43 25.86 -5.02
N PRO A 92 -0.44 26.46 -4.19
CA PRO A 92 -0.35 26.34 -2.74
C PRO A 92 -0.28 24.89 -2.27
N TYR A 93 0.43 24.66 -1.16
CA TYR A 93 0.58 23.33 -0.54
C TYR A 93 -0.77 22.64 -0.29
N ASP A 94 -1.78 23.38 0.17
CA ASP A 94 -3.13 22.85 0.42
C ASP A 94 -3.82 22.28 -0.83
N LEU A 95 -3.38 22.67 -2.03
CA LEU A 95 -3.91 22.13 -3.30
C LEU A 95 -3.09 20.94 -3.81
N ALA A 96 -1.94 20.62 -3.22
CA ALA A 96 -1.17 19.44 -3.59
C ALA A 96 -1.98 18.14 -3.37
N ASP A 97 -2.74 18.06 -2.29
CA ASP A 97 -3.61 16.93 -1.98
C ASP A 97 -4.78 16.78 -2.95
N ARG A 98 -5.12 17.84 -3.69
CA ARG A 98 -6.21 17.85 -4.68
C ARG A 98 -5.77 17.28 -6.02
N LEU A 99 -4.46 17.22 -6.31
CA LEU A 99 -3.94 16.72 -7.57
C LEU A 99 -4.36 15.28 -7.82
N GLN A 100 -5.08 15.06 -8.92
CA GLN A 100 -5.54 13.74 -9.32
C GLN A 100 -4.55 13.09 -10.28
N GLY A 101 -4.28 11.79 -10.06
CA GLY A 101 -3.33 11.06 -10.88
C GLY A 101 -2.71 9.85 -10.18
N THR A 102 -2.12 8.98 -11.00
CA THR A 102 -1.31 7.83 -10.58
C THR A 102 0.16 8.01 -10.94
N ASP A 103 0.46 8.85 -11.94
CA ASP A 103 1.77 9.01 -12.54
C ASP A 103 2.21 10.48 -12.57
N GLU A 104 3.52 10.72 -12.63
CA GLU A 104 4.11 12.06 -12.62
C GLU A 104 3.55 12.95 -13.75
N GLU A 105 3.32 12.40 -14.94
CA GLU A 105 2.73 13.14 -16.07
C GLU A 105 1.27 13.54 -15.80
N SER A 106 0.48 12.64 -15.21
CA SER A 106 -0.91 12.93 -14.86
C SER A 106 -1.02 14.04 -13.82
N PHE A 107 -0.12 14.04 -12.82
CA PHE A 107 -0.06 15.09 -11.82
C PHE A 107 0.39 16.44 -12.39
N LYS A 108 1.36 16.45 -13.33
CA LYS A 108 1.79 17.68 -14.01
C LYS A 108 0.65 18.28 -14.82
N ALA A 109 -0.03 17.47 -15.62
CA ALA A 109 -1.16 17.93 -16.44
C ALA A 109 -2.29 18.52 -15.57
N ASP A 110 -2.61 17.88 -14.45
CA ASP A 110 -3.63 18.40 -13.54
C ASP A 110 -3.17 19.67 -12.80
N ALA A 111 -1.90 19.71 -12.40
CA ALA A 111 -1.32 20.89 -11.76
C ALA A 111 -1.28 22.10 -12.70
N GLU A 112 -0.95 21.91 -13.98
CA GLU A 112 -1.00 22.96 -15.00
C GLU A 112 -2.42 23.48 -15.22
N ARG A 113 -3.42 22.58 -15.27
CA ARG A 113 -4.83 22.97 -15.39
C ARG A 113 -5.26 23.82 -14.20
N LEU A 114 -4.98 23.38 -12.98
CA LEU A 114 -5.32 24.11 -11.76
C LEU A 114 -4.58 25.46 -11.67
N ALA A 115 -3.30 25.48 -12.00
CA ALA A 115 -2.51 26.72 -12.01
C ALA A 115 -3.05 27.71 -13.05
N GLY A 116 -3.57 27.21 -14.18
CA GLY A 116 -4.28 28.00 -15.18
C GLY A 116 -5.52 28.71 -14.65
N PHE A 117 -6.29 28.07 -13.76
CA PHE A 117 -7.46 28.68 -13.11
C PHE A 117 -7.10 29.69 -12.01
N MET A 118 -5.94 29.52 -11.37
CA MET A 118 -5.47 30.40 -10.30
C MET A 118 -4.79 31.68 -10.78
N LYS A 119 -4.32 31.71 -12.03
CA LYS A 119 -3.80 32.95 -12.61
C LYS A 119 -4.92 33.98 -12.65
N PRO A 120 -4.74 35.17 -12.06
CA PRO A 120 -5.78 36.18 -12.07
C PRO A 120 -6.08 36.52 -13.52
N VAL A 121 -7.33 36.31 -13.93
CA VAL A 121 -7.89 36.95 -15.12
C VAL A 121 -8.05 38.43 -14.77
N SER A 122 -6.93 39.15 -14.60
CA SER A 122 -6.97 40.59 -14.41
C SER A 122 -7.30 41.21 -15.76
N LYS A 123 -8.59 41.21 -16.11
CA LYS A 123 -9.12 42.26 -16.96
C LYS A 123 -8.95 43.53 -16.13
N VAL A 124 -7.80 44.19 -16.26
CA VAL A 124 -7.61 45.52 -15.69
C VAL A 124 -8.75 46.35 -16.25
N ALA A 125 -9.69 46.75 -15.40
CA ALA A 125 -10.80 47.57 -15.84
C ALA A 125 -10.20 48.81 -16.52
N PRO A 126 -10.69 49.21 -17.71
CA PRO A 126 -10.20 50.41 -18.35
C PRO A 126 -10.32 51.56 -17.35
N VAL A 127 -9.24 52.34 -17.22
CA VAL A 127 -9.22 53.51 -16.33
C VAL A 127 -10.41 54.41 -16.67
N LYS A 128 -11.09 54.90 -15.63
CA LYS A 128 -12.21 55.83 -15.81
C LYS A 128 -11.71 57.02 -16.63
N SER A 129 -12.32 57.26 -17.79
CA SER A 129 -12.00 58.44 -18.60
C SER A 129 -12.25 59.70 -17.76
N THR A 130 -11.22 60.55 -17.64
CA THR A 130 -11.30 61.87 -17.01
C THR A 130 -11.58 62.98 -18.02
N GLU A 131 -11.87 62.63 -19.27
CA GLU A 131 -12.22 63.61 -20.29
C GLU A 131 -13.62 64.19 -20.01
N PRO A 132 -13.78 65.52 -20.06
CA PRO A 132 -15.10 66.14 -20.01
C PRO A 132 -15.94 65.59 -21.15
N ILE A 133 -17.14 65.10 -20.84
CA ILE A 133 -18.12 64.70 -21.85
C ILE A 133 -18.60 65.99 -22.51
N LEU A 134 -17.97 66.39 -23.62
CA LEU A 134 -18.49 67.45 -24.47
C LEU A 134 -19.77 66.93 -25.13
N PRO A 135 -20.92 67.59 -24.94
CA PRO A 135 -22.13 67.19 -25.64
C PRO A 135 -21.89 67.36 -27.14
N LYS A 136 -22.03 66.26 -27.90
CA LYS A 136 -22.17 66.33 -29.35
C LYS A 136 -23.56 66.87 -29.69
N GLU A 137 -23.79 68.13 -29.39
CA GLU A 137 -24.93 68.89 -29.92
C GLU A 137 -24.35 69.98 -30.81
N ASP A 138 -24.55 69.81 -32.12
CA ASP A 138 -24.50 70.81 -33.18
C ASP A 138 -23.82 72.14 -32.78
N ASP A 139 -22.50 72.23 -33.03
CA ASP A 139 -21.70 73.46 -32.87
C ASP A 139 -22.42 74.69 -33.43
N ASP A 140 -23.18 74.50 -34.51
CA ASP A 140 -23.99 75.52 -35.16
C ASP A 140 -25.10 76.07 -34.24
N ARG A 141 -25.79 75.23 -33.45
CA ARG A 141 -26.85 75.68 -32.53
C ARG A 141 -26.30 76.41 -31.32
N ALA A 142 -25.15 75.99 -30.80
CA ALA A 142 -24.48 76.67 -29.69
C ALA A 142 -23.96 78.05 -30.13
N MET A 143 -23.37 78.12 -31.33
CA MET A 143 -22.87 79.37 -31.91
C MET A 143 -24.01 80.35 -32.26
N VAL A 144 -25.13 79.86 -32.82
CA VAL A 144 -26.33 80.67 -33.10
C VAL A 144 -26.99 81.18 -31.82
N ARG A 145 -27.04 80.38 -30.74
CA ARG A 145 -27.52 80.85 -29.44
C ARG A 145 -26.68 81.99 -28.90
N ASN A 146 -25.35 81.86 -28.94
CA ASN A 146 -24.45 82.92 -28.47
C ASN A 146 -24.59 84.22 -29.28
N LEU A 147 -24.78 84.12 -30.60
CA LEU A 147 -24.97 85.29 -31.46
C LEU A 147 -26.30 86.02 -31.18
N VAL A 148 -27.41 85.28 -31.04
CA VAL A 148 -28.71 85.84 -30.67
C VAL A 148 -28.67 86.47 -29.27
N GLN A 149 -27.93 85.86 -28.35
CA GLN A 149 -27.78 86.37 -27.00
C GLN A 149 -26.91 87.64 -26.95
N SER A 150 -25.92 87.77 -27.85
CA SER A 150 -25.14 89.00 -28.02
C SER A 150 -25.89 90.15 -28.71
N LEU A 151 -26.97 89.85 -29.44
CA LEU A 151 -27.82 90.87 -30.10
C LEU A 151 -28.94 91.38 -29.20
N ASN A 152 -29.21 90.72 -28.06
CA ASN A 152 -30.22 91.13 -27.08
C ASN A 152 -29.65 91.97 -25.92
N ILE A 153 -28.45 92.52 -26.09
CA ILE A 153 -27.81 93.43 -25.12
C ILE A 153 -27.39 94.70 -25.87
N GLU A 154 -28.37 95.51 -26.24
CA GLU A 154 -28.21 96.95 -26.47
C GLU A 154 -29.60 97.58 -26.31
N ASP A 155 -29.72 98.48 -25.33
CA ASP A 155 -30.86 99.39 -25.16
C ASP A 155 -30.93 100.39 -26.33
#